data_AF-A0A0F9B7K7-F1
#
_entry.id   AF-A0A0F9B7K7-F1
#
_cell.length_a   1.000
_cell.length_b   1.000
_cell.length_c   1.000
_cell.angle_alpha   90.00
_cell.angle_beta   90.00
_cell.angle_gamma   90.00
#
_symmetry.space_group_name_H-M   'P 1'
#
loop_
_entity.id
_entity.type
_entity.pdbx_description
1 polymer ?
#
loop_
_entity_poly.entity_id
_entity_poly.type
_entity_poly.pdbx_seq_one_letter_code
_entity_poly.pdbx_strand_id
1 'polypeptide(L)' 'MRIWINNSIENIHLSKEVSNRKGRKVRKLTIFFENEDRITLFLTQEDLEIFEEVIM' A
#
# COMPACT_ATOMS: atom_id res chain seq x y z
N MET A 1 -9.29 -1.76 -11.38
CA MET A 1 -8.70 -3.12 -11.25
C MET A 1 -8.97 -3.60 -9.83
N ARG A 2 -9.71 -4.69 -9.63
CA ARG A 2 -9.97 -5.27 -8.30
C ARG A 2 -8.91 -6.33 -8.02
N ILE A 3 -8.09 -6.14 -6.98
CA ILE A 3 -7.11 -7.13 -6.53
C ILE A 3 -7.81 -7.96 -5.45
N TRP A 4 -8.08 -9.23 -5.73
CA TRP A 4 -8.52 -10.19 -4.72
C TRP A 4 -7.28 -10.79 -4.09
N ILE A 5 -7.06 -10.51 -2.81
CA ILE A 5 -5.95 -11.07 -2.04
C ILE A 5 -6.51 -12.27 -1.26
N ASN A 6 -6.16 -13.49 -1.69
CA ASN A 6 -6.68 -14.74 -1.10
C ASN A 6 -5.74 -15.32 -0.02
N ASN A 7 -4.74 -14.54 0.41
CA ASN A 7 -3.78 -14.89 1.44
C ASN A 7 -3.99 -14.01 2.67
N SER A 8 -3.83 -14.59 3.85
CA SER A 8 -3.82 -13.86 5.11
C SER A 8 -2.70 -12.81 5.08
N ILE A 9 -3.07 -11.55 5.36
CA ILE A 9 -2.10 -10.46 5.51
C ILE A 9 -1.37 -10.66 6.84
N GLU A 10 -0.06 -10.84 6.81
CA GLU A 10 0.77 -10.96 8.01
C GLU A 10 1.11 -9.58 8.57
N ASN A 11 1.50 -8.64 7.69
CA ASN A 11 1.92 -7.31 8.11
C ASN A 11 1.75 -6.27 7.00
N ILE A 12 1.55 -5.00 7.39
CA ILE A 12 1.47 -3.85 6.50
C ILE A 12 2.47 -2.80 6.96
N HIS A 13 3.39 -2.42 6.08
CA HIS A 13 4.39 -1.39 6.34
C HIS A 13 4.18 -0.17 5.45
N LEU A 14 3.97 0.99 6.06
CA LEU A 14 3.90 2.28 5.37
C LEU A 14 5.19 3.07 5.62
N SER A 15 5.90 3.41 4.55
CA SER A 15 7.12 4.21 4.62
C SER A 15 6.84 5.72 4.72
N LYS A 16 7.88 6.49 5.01
CA LYS A 16 7.84 7.96 4.98
C LYS A 16 7.45 8.48 3.58
N GLU A 17 6.84 9.66 3.56
CA GLU A 17 6.48 10.38 2.33
C GLU A 17 7.73 10.80 1.55
N VAL A 18 7.69 10.57 0.24
CA VAL A 18 8.73 10.95 -0.73
C VAL A 18 8.10 11.60 -1.96
N SER A 19 8.87 12.44 -2.66
CA SER A 19 8.44 13.00 -3.94
C SER A 19 8.83 12.07 -5.08
N ASN A 20 7.87 11.74 -5.96
CA ASN A 20 8.16 10.97 -7.17
C ASN A 20 8.79 11.85 -8.27
N ARG A 21 9.14 11.23 -9.41
CA ARG A 21 9.76 11.94 -10.56
C ARG A 21 8.90 13.06 -11.16
N LYS A 22 7.59 13.10 -10.87
CA LYS A 22 6.65 14.14 -11.29
C LYS A 22 6.41 15.20 -10.20
N GLY A 23 7.17 15.17 -9.10
CA GLY A 23 7.04 16.09 -7.97
C GLY A 23 5.83 15.81 -7.06
N ARG A 24 5.10 14.70 -7.28
CA ARG A 24 3.96 14.33 -6.42
C ARG A 24 4.45 13.61 -5.17
N LYS A 25 3.88 13.98 -4.03
CA LYS A 25 4.07 13.31 -2.75
C LYS A 25 3.40 11.94 -2.77
N VAL A 26 4.17 10.90 -2.48
CA VAL A 26 3.71 9.52 -2.42
C VAL A 26 4.33 8.82 -1.21
N ARG A 27 3.65 7.79 -0.70
CA ARG A 27 4.16 6.88 0.32
C ARG A 27 4.22 5.48 -0.25
N LYS A 28 5.25 4.73 0.16
CA LYS A 28 5.39 3.32 -0.21
C LYS A 28 4.62 2.48 0.82
N LEU A 29 3.60 1.76 0.38
CA LEU A 29 2.90 0.74 1.15
C LEU A 29 3.45 -0.63 0.76
N THR A 30 3.88 -1.43 1.73
CA THR A 30 4.33 -2.80 1.52
C THR A 30 3.45 -3.74 2.34
N ILE A 31 2.77 -4.66 1.69
CA ILE A 31 1.93 -5.68 2.32
C ILE A 31 2.70 -7.00 2.27
N PHE A 32 2.86 -7.64 3.42
CA PHE A 32 3.50 -8.95 3.59
C PHE A 32 2.42 -10.00 3.81
N PHE A 33 2.56 -11.13 3.12
CA PHE A 33 1.68 -12.28 3.25
C PHE A 33 2.43 -13.43 3.92
N GLU A 34 1.68 -14.29 4.61
CA GLU A 34 2.23 -15.42 5.37
C GLU A 34 3.08 -16.39 4.52
N ASN A 35 2.93 -16.37 3.19
CA ASN A 35 3.67 -17.22 2.26
C ASN A 35 4.98 -16.58 1.73
N GLU A 36 5.56 -15.65 2.49
CA GLU A 36 6.76 -14.86 2.12
C GLU A 36 6.60 -13.93 0.91
N ASP A 37 5.40 -13.87 0.31
CA ASP A 37 5.09 -12.93 -0.76
C ASP A 37 4.92 -11.51 -0.21
N ARG A 38 5.20 -10.52 -1.07
CA ARG A 38 4.93 -9.12 -0.76
C ARG A 38 4.43 -8.34 -1.96
N ILE A 39 3.49 -7.43 -1.71
CA ILE A 39 3.05 -6.42 -2.67
C ILE A 39 3.57 -5.06 -2.22
N THR A 40 4.14 -4.29 -3.16
CA THR A 40 4.55 -2.90 -2.91
C THR A 40 3.72 -1.98 -3.80
N LEU A 41 3.07 -0.99 -3.18
CA LEU A 41 2.31 0.06 -3.84
C LEU A 41 2.92 1.43 -3.51
N PHE A 42 2.82 2.36 -4.45
CA PHE A 42 3.14 3.77 -4.22
C PHE A 42 1.83 4.55 -4.28
N LEU A 43 1.40 5.05 -3.14
CA LEU A 43 0.09 5.66 -2.94
C LEU A 43 0.27 7.16 -2.69
N THR A 44 -0.61 7.97 -3.26
CA THR A 44 -0.77 9.36 -2.84
C THR A 44 -1.52 9.45 -1.51
N GLN A 45 -1.64 10.65 -0.96
CA GLN A 45 -2.43 10.88 0.26
C GLN A 45 -3.91 10.49 0.05
N GLU A 46 -4.49 10.86 -1.10
CA GLU A 46 -5.87 10.53 -1.47
C GLU A 46 -6.07 9.00 -1.59
N ASP A 47 -5.11 8.28 -2.17
CA ASP A 47 -5.18 6.82 -2.27
C ASP A 47 -5.13 6.13 -0.90
N LEU A 48 -4.43 6.73 0.08
CA LEU A 48 -4.35 6.20 1.45
C LEU A 48 -5.66 6.38 2.21
N GLU A 49 -6.34 7.51 2.03
CA GLU A 49 -7.64 7.78 2.64
C GLU A 49 -8.68 6.74 2.16
N ILE A 50 -8.70 6.44 0.85
CA ILE A 50 -9.55 5.38 0.30
C ILE A 50 -9.18 4.00 0.85
N PHE A 51 -7.88 3.74 1.03
CA PHE A 51 -7.42 2.45 1.57
C PHE A 51 -7.85 2.24 3.02
N GLU A 52 -7.81 3.29 3.84
CA GLU A 52 -8.30 3.26 5.23
C GLU A 52 -9.81 2.99 5.30
N GLU A 53 -10.61 3.60 4.41
CA GLU A 53 -12.07 3.38 4.35
C GLU A 53 -12.48 1.96 3.90
N VAL A 54 -11.65 1.29 3.09
CA VAL A 54 -11.99 -0.03 2.52
C VAL A 54 -11.60 -1.18 3.44
N ILE A 55 -10.62 -0.98 4.33
CA ILE A 55 -10.08 -2.04 5.20
C ILE A 55 -10.63 -1.97 6.64
N MET A 56 -11.15 -0.82 7.08
CA MET A 56 -11.84 -0.66 8.37
C MET A 56 -13.36 -0.78 8.24
#